data_AF-A0A9P7E6H2-F1
#
_entry.id   AF-A0A9P7E6H2-F1
#
_cell.length_a   1.000
_cell.length_b   1.000
_cell.length_c   1.000
_cell.angle_alpha   90.00
_cell.angle_beta   90.00
_cell.angle_gamma   90.00
#
_symmetry.space_group_name_H-M   'P 1'
#
loop_
_entity.id
_entity.type
_entity.pdbx_description
1 polymer ?
#
loop_
_entity_poly.entity_id
_entity_poly.type
_entity_poly.pdbx_seq_one_letter_code
_entity_poly.pdbx_strand_id
1 'polypeptide(L)'
;MENGEADVIRTRSTADVFQVLGEAEAELAHLNRYGVIDAVLTDDVDALVFGALRVMKNSSLTLSGNKSNPALDSEGKPSKHHAMIYTAEAIRRRPEVGLTRGGFVLSAMLVKGDYGDGVRDVGRGIALGLVRCGFGDELLELFHRRSIEDIWPALARWRSSVNLELHTNSRKQLRHSYSTLSLPLDFPNMQILENYIGPVCSARVGSMGGGKMRDNGELNLARAAAFCEEKFGEWGYPTAIIKRFRSLMWEAAIMRVLRRAALEADKKERTKRLEHGESSVIKGPPTPSPAEAVGTPAYLVNKYLPTTDVNRRRAAFSLQPSFEGHNSRNGSLITKI
;
A
#
# COMPACT_ATOMS: atom_id res chain seq x y z
N MET A 1 -12.42 3.25 12.17
CA MET A 1 -11.90 1.87 12.19
C MET A 1 -12.39 1.22 13.46
N GLU A 2 -13.18 0.15 13.34
CA GLU A 2 -13.57 -0.67 14.48
C GLU A 2 -12.32 -1.27 15.14
N ASN A 3 -12.26 -1.25 16.47
CA ASN A 3 -11.08 -1.67 17.25
C ASN A 3 -10.57 -3.09 16.90
N GLY A 4 -11.42 -3.95 16.33
CA GLY A 4 -11.08 -5.32 15.97
C GLY A 4 -10.05 -5.46 14.84
N GLU A 5 -10.11 -4.66 13.76
CA GLU A 5 -9.21 -4.83 12.61
C GLU A 5 -7.77 -4.43 12.94
N ALA A 6 -7.60 -3.33 13.67
CA ALA A 6 -6.30 -2.89 14.14
C ALA A 6 -5.67 -3.92 15.10
N ASP A 7 -6.47 -4.61 15.90
CA ASP A 7 -6.00 -5.65 16.82
C ASP A 7 -5.60 -6.94 16.08
N VAL A 8 -6.28 -7.31 14.99
CA VAL A 8 -5.84 -8.41 14.09
C VAL A 8 -4.48 -8.07 13.47
N ILE A 9 -4.30 -6.84 13.00
CA ILE A 9 -3.03 -6.43 12.37
C ILE A 9 -1.90 -6.43 13.41
N ARG A 10 -2.16 -5.86 14.59
CA ARG A 10 -1.20 -5.81 15.71
C ARG A 10 -0.83 -7.18 16.26
N THR A 11 -1.75 -8.14 16.26
CA THR A 11 -1.48 -9.53 16.69
C THR A 11 -0.60 -10.29 15.71
N ARG A 12 -0.64 -9.94 14.42
CA ARG A 12 0.23 -10.53 13.40
C ARG A 12 1.68 -10.02 13.47
N SER A 13 1.95 -8.87 14.09
CA SER A 13 3.27 -8.20 14.17
C SER A 13 3.96 -7.93 12.82
N THR A 14 3.28 -8.22 11.70
CA THR A 14 3.83 -8.23 10.35
C THR A 14 3.41 -7.05 9.51
N ALA A 15 2.41 -6.30 9.97
CA ALA A 15 1.85 -5.15 9.28
C ALA A 15 1.70 -4.03 10.29
N ASP A 16 2.01 -2.82 9.83
CA ASP A 16 1.90 -1.62 10.63
C ASP A 16 0.55 -0.96 10.36
N VAL A 17 -0.08 -0.47 11.42
CA VAL A 17 -1.28 0.36 11.33
C VAL A 17 -0.84 1.80 11.54
N PHE A 18 -1.09 2.63 10.54
CA PHE A 18 -0.84 4.06 10.61
C PHE A 18 -2.16 4.81 10.59
N GLN A 19 -2.30 5.74 11.52
CA GLN A 19 -3.34 6.76 11.43
C GLN A 19 -2.79 7.93 10.62
N VAL A 20 -3.56 8.35 9.64
CA VAL A 20 -3.21 9.43 8.72
C VAL A 20 -3.93 10.72 9.10
N LEU A 21 -3.40 11.87 8.66
CA LEU A 21 -3.96 13.18 8.99
C LEU A 21 -5.16 13.56 8.11
N GLY A 22 -5.21 13.04 6.89
CA GLY A 22 -6.26 13.29 5.91
C GLY A 22 -6.63 12.00 5.20
N GLU A 23 -6.64 12.01 3.87
CA GLU A 23 -6.95 10.82 3.08
C GLU A 23 -5.77 9.84 3.07
N ALA A 24 -6.10 8.56 3.23
CA ALA A 24 -5.12 7.49 3.24
C ALA A 24 -4.33 7.44 1.93
N GLU A 25 -4.99 7.66 0.79
CA GLU A 25 -4.35 7.63 -0.52
C GLU A 25 -3.36 8.76 -0.74
N ALA A 26 -3.67 9.96 -0.23
CA ALA A 26 -2.76 11.09 -0.27
C ALA A 26 -1.49 10.83 0.55
N GLU A 27 -1.63 10.21 1.73
CA GLU A 27 -0.48 9.76 2.54
C GLU A 27 0.32 8.69 1.80
N LEU A 28 -0.34 7.65 1.27
CA LEU A 28 0.32 6.56 0.56
C LEU A 28 1.05 7.07 -0.70
N ALA A 29 0.46 8.00 -1.45
CA ALA A 29 1.13 8.67 -2.57
C ALA A 29 2.34 9.50 -2.12
N HIS A 30 2.30 10.14 -0.95
CA HIS A 30 3.46 10.80 -0.38
C HIS A 30 4.57 9.80 -0.02
N LEU A 31 4.24 8.75 0.74
CA LEU A 31 5.19 7.70 1.13
C LEU A 31 5.82 7.01 -0.09
N ASN A 32 5.04 6.80 -1.15
CA ASN A 32 5.54 6.21 -2.38
C ASN A 32 6.52 7.14 -3.13
N ARG A 33 6.22 8.44 -3.21
CA ARG A 33 7.14 9.42 -3.81
C ARG A 33 8.42 9.62 -3.01
N TYR A 34 8.31 9.55 -1.68
CA TYR A 34 9.45 9.68 -0.78
C TYR A 34 10.33 8.41 -0.74
N GLY A 35 9.83 7.29 -1.27
CA GLY A 35 10.55 6.01 -1.30
C GLY A 35 10.46 5.23 0.02
N VAL A 36 9.49 5.55 0.89
CA VAL A 36 9.21 4.75 2.09
C VAL A 36 8.52 3.44 1.71
N ILE A 37 7.64 3.47 0.70
CA ILE A 37 6.97 2.29 0.14
C ILE A 37 7.18 2.20 -1.37
N ASP A 38 7.28 0.99 -1.90
CA ASP A 38 7.56 0.76 -3.33
C ASP A 38 6.33 0.88 -4.24
N ALA A 39 5.13 0.67 -3.68
CA ALA A 39 3.86 0.71 -4.39
C ALA A 39 2.68 0.97 -3.43
N VAL A 40 1.61 1.53 -3.97
CA VAL A 40 0.31 1.69 -3.27
C VAL A 40 -0.63 0.59 -3.72
N LEU A 41 -1.16 -0.22 -2.79
CA LEU A 41 -2.22 -1.20 -3.07
C LEU A 41 -3.58 -0.55 -2.77
N THR A 42 -4.41 -0.36 -3.79
CA THR A 42 -5.76 0.23 -3.66
C THR A 42 -6.75 -0.43 -4.62
N ASP A 43 -8.05 -0.25 -4.36
CA ASP A 43 -9.14 -0.75 -5.19
C ASP A 43 -9.40 0.14 -6.42
N ASP A 44 -9.05 1.43 -6.31
CA ASP A 44 -9.18 2.44 -7.35
C ASP A 44 -7.80 2.88 -7.89
N VAL A 45 -7.73 4.09 -8.45
CA VAL A 45 -6.49 4.67 -8.99
C VAL A 45 -6.29 6.11 -8.52
N ASP A 46 -7.02 6.55 -7.50
CA ASP A 46 -7.06 7.96 -7.09
C ASP A 46 -5.75 8.41 -6.42
N ALA A 47 -5.00 7.45 -5.87
CA ALA A 47 -3.60 7.62 -5.48
C ALA A 47 -2.71 8.23 -6.60
N LEU A 48 -3.00 7.98 -7.89
CA LEU A 48 -2.25 8.61 -9.00
C LEU A 48 -2.51 10.12 -9.10
N VAL A 49 -3.71 10.57 -8.77
CA VAL A 49 -4.09 11.99 -8.74
C VAL A 49 -3.28 12.73 -7.67
N PHE A 50 -3.11 12.09 -6.51
CA PHE A 50 -2.23 12.60 -5.43
C PHE A 50 -0.74 12.47 -5.73
N GLY A 51 -0.37 11.78 -6.81
CA GLY A 51 0.98 11.69 -7.34
C GLY A 51 1.74 10.41 -7.01
N ALA A 52 1.06 9.31 -6.69
CA ALA A 52 1.71 8.01 -6.58
C ALA A 52 2.46 7.65 -7.87
N LEU A 53 3.64 7.04 -7.73
CA LEU A 53 4.49 6.63 -8.85
C LEU A 53 4.17 5.21 -9.32
N ARG A 54 3.72 4.35 -8.39
CA ARG A 54 3.35 2.96 -8.66
C ARG A 54 2.12 2.56 -7.87
N VAL A 55 1.08 2.16 -8.57
CA VAL A 55 -0.18 1.64 -8.00
C VAL A 55 -0.34 0.18 -8.41
N MET A 56 -0.59 -0.67 -7.43
CA MET A 56 -1.02 -2.05 -7.61
C MET A 56 -2.52 -2.10 -7.35
N LYS A 57 -3.30 -2.49 -8.36
CA LYS A 57 -4.74 -2.66 -8.16
C LYS A 57 -4.98 -3.93 -7.36
N ASN A 58 -5.85 -3.87 -6.36
CA ASN A 58 -6.30 -5.04 -5.63
C ASN A 58 -6.82 -6.08 -6.63
N SER A 59 -6.25 -7.29 -6.62
CA SER A 59 -6.58 -8.34 -7.59
C SER A 59 -7.77 -9.20 -7.19
N SER A 60 -8.47 -8.86 -6.09
CA SER A 60 -9.62 -9.64 -5.63
C SER A 60 -10.69 -9.75 -6.72
N LEU A 61 -11.00 -10.99 -7.11
CA LEU A 61 -12.01 -11.29 -8.13
C LEU A 61 -13.44 -11.01 -7.65
N THR A 62 -13.63 -10.76 -6.34
CA THR A 62 -14.93 -10.39 -5.77
C THR A 62 -15.28 -8.92 -6.01
N LEU A 63 -14.28 -8.07 -6.31
CA LEU A 63 -14.50 -6.67 -6.65
C LEU A 63 -15.08 -6.56 -8.07
N SER A 64 -16.22 -5.87 -8.20
CA SER A 64 -16.95 -5.74 -9.47
C SER A 64 -16.08 -5.16 -10.59
N GLY A 65 -15.21 -4.21 -10.27
CA GLY A 65 -14.27 -3.58 -11.20
C GLY A 65 -13.16 -4.50 -11.73
N ASN A 66 -12.96 -5.69 -11.16
CA ASN A 66 -11.98 -6.67 -11.63
C ASN A 66 -12.61 -7.77 -12.49
N LYS A 67 -13.92 -7.97 -12.39
CA LYS A 67 -14.62 -8.98 -13.20
C LYS A 67 -14.55 -8.68 -14.69
N SER A 68 -14.63 -7.40 -15.06
CA SER A 68 -14.57 -6.95 -16.46
C SER A 68 -13.16 -6.83 -17.02
N ASN A 69 -12.14 -6.74 -16.17
CA ASN A 69 -10.74 -6.63 -16.57
C ASN A 69 -9.81 -7.26 -15.51
N PRO A 70 -9.72 -8.60 -15.46
CA PRO A 70 -8.92 -9.29 -14.45
C PRO A 70 -7.43 -9.22 -14.79
N ALA A 71 -6.58 -9.39 -13.78
CA ALA A 71 -5.16 -9.64 -14.01
C ALA A 71 -4.98 -10.98 -14.71
N LEU A 72 -4.18 -10.99 -15.78
CA LEU A 72 -3.92 -12.17 -16.60
C LEU A 72 -2.52 -12.73 -16.29
N ASP A 73 -2.38 -14.05 -16.44
CA ASP A 73 -1.07 -14.71 -16.47
C ASP A 73 -0.38 -14.60 -17.84
N SER A 74 0.78 -15.23 -17.98
CA SER A 74 1.55 -15.26 -19.24
C SER A 74 0.82 -15.95 -20.39
N GLU A 75 -0.21 -16.76 -20.12
CA GLU A 75 -1.05 -17.40 -21.14
C GLU A 75 -2.31 -16.59 -21.46
N GLY A 76 -2.48 -15.41 -20.86
CA GLY A 76 -3.64 -14.56 -21.05
C GLY A 76 -4.88 -15.01 -20.27
N LYS A 77 -4.73 -15.86 -19.25
CA LYS A 77 -5.85 -16.37 -18.44
C LYS A 77 -5.98 -15.58 -17.13
N PRO A 78 -7.22 -15.31 -16.65
CA PRO A 78 -7.43 -14.69 -15.35
C PRO A 78 -6.72 -15.45 -14.23
N SER A 79 -5.93 -14.75 -13.43
CA SER A 79 -5.08 -15.37 -12.41
C SER A 79 -5.27 -14.71 -11.05
N LYS A 80 -5.52 -15.53 -10.03
CA LYS A 80 -5.57 -15.10 -8.62
C LYS A 80 -4.19 -14.75 -8.03
N HIS A 81 -3.11 -15.01 -8.78
CA HIS A 81 -1.73 -14.79 -8.36
C HIS A 81 -1.06 -13.62 -9.08
N HIS A 82 -1.77 -12.98 -10.02
CA HIS A 82 -1.29 -11.80 -10.73
C HIS A 82 -2.08 -10.56 -10.28
N ALA A 83 -1.47 -9.39 -10.39
CA ALA A 83 -2.10 -8.11 -10.11
C ALA A 83 -1.78 -7.12 -11.23
N MET A 84 -2.69 -6.17 -11.47
CA MET A 84 -2.45 -5.09 -12.42
C MET A 84 -1.57 -4.04 -11.76
N ILE A 85 -0.47 -3.67 -12.44
CA ILE A 85 0.46 -2.64 -11.96
C ILE A 85 0.41 -1.47 -12.93
N TYR A 86 0.16 -0.29 -12.38
CA TYR A 86 0.17 0.98 -13.08
C TYR A 86 1.36 1.80 -12.58
N THR A 87 2.20 2.28 -13.49
CA THR A 87 3.27 3.21 -13.15
C THR A 87 3.01 4.55 -13.82
N ALA A 88 3.25 5.63 -13.09
CA ALA A 88 3.14 6.99 -13.63
C ALA A 88 4.01 7.16 -14.88
N GLU A 89 5.17 6.51 -14.91
CA GLU A 89 6.06 6.52 -16.07
C GLU A 89 5.47 5.80 -17.29
N ALA A 90 4.94 4.58 -17.15
CA ALA A 90 4.36 3.85 -18.28
C ALA A 90 3.12 4.56 -18.82
N ILE A 91 2.30 5.13 -17.93
CA ILE A 91 1.12 5.93 -18.29
C ILE A 91 1.54 7.17 -19.09
N ARG A 92 2.55 7.90 -18.62
CA ARG A 92 3.06 9.10 -19.30
C ARG A 92 3.68 8.78 -20.67
N ARG A 93 4.43 7.67 -20.77
CA ARG A 93 5.15 7.30 -22.00
C ARG A 93 4.25 6.69 -23.08
N ARG A 94 3.08 6.15 -22.73
CA ARG A 94 2.13 5.58 -23.68
C ARG A 94 1.45 6.67 -24.51
N PRO A 95 1.67 6.76 -25.83
CA PRO A 95 1.14 7.85 -26.66
C PRO A 95 -0.40 7.96 -26.63
N GLU A 96 -1.08 6.84 -26.48
CA GLU A 96 -2.54 6.76 -26.41
C GLU A 96 -3.12 7.28 -25.09
N VAL A 97 -2.31 7.32 -24.02
CA VAL A 97 -2.70 7.82 -22.69
C VAL A 97 -2.06 9.18 -22.42
N GLY A 98 -0.73 9.24 -22.37
CA GLY A 98 0.03 10.47 -22.25
C GLY A 98 -0.25 11.28 -20.98
N LEU A 99 -0.77 10.65 -19.93
CA LEU A 99 -1.24 11.35 -18.73
C LEU A 99 -0.10 11.64 -17.76
N THR A 100 -0.01 12.90 -17.36
CA THR A 100 0.84 13.41 -16.27
C THR A 100 0.01 13.63 -15.01
N ARG A 101 0.65 13.98 -13.89
CA ARG A 101 -0.07 14.34 -12.66
C ARG A 101 -1.01 15.54 -12.89
N GLY A 102 -0.55 16.59 -13.58
CA GLY A 102 -1.41 17.73 -13.93
C GLY A 102 -2.62 17.30 -14.74
N GLY A 103 -2.43 16.36 -15.66
CA GLY A 103 -3.50 15.73 -16.41
C GLY A 103 -4.52 14.97 -15.55
N PHE A 104 -4.06 14.17 -14.58
CA PHE A 104 -4.95 13.49 -13.64
C PHE A 104 -5.78 14.47 -12.82
N VAL A 105 -5.16 15.51 -12.27
CA VAL A 105 -5.87 16.55 -11.49
C VAL A 105 -6.91 17.26 -12.35
N LEU A 106 -6.54 17.72 -13.56
CA LEU A 106 -7.49 18.38 -14.45
C LEU A 106 -8.65 17.45 -14.83
N SER A 107 -8.38 16.17 -15.09
CA SER A 107 -9.44 15.20 -15.38
C SER A 107 -10.42 15.05 -14.22
N ALA A 108 -9.92 14.98 -12.97
CA ALA A 108 -10.75 14.89 -11.77
C ALA A 108 -11.61 16.14 -11.57
N MET A 109 -11.08 17.32 -11.90
CA MET A 109 -11.81 18.59 -11.83
C MET A 109 -12.82 18.80 -12.97
N LEU A 110 -12.62 18.20 -14.14
CA LEU A 110 -13.49 18.38 -15.30
C LEU A 110 -14.70 17.45 -15.31
N VAL A 111 -14.55 16.19 -14.87
CA VAL A 111 -15.62 15.19 -15.03
C VAL A 111 -16.45 15.06 -13.77
N LYS A 112 -15.89 14.43 -12.76
CA LYS A 112 -16.40 14.26 -11.40
C LYS A 112 -15.28 13.58 -10.63
N GLY A 113 -14.93 14.15 -9.50
CA GLY A 113 -13.97 13.56 -8.56
C GLY A 113 -14.52 13.66 -7.14
N ASP A 114 -13.73 13.25 -6.16
CA ASP A 114 -14.19 13.22 -4.76
C ASP A 114 -14.47 14.60 -4.18
N TYR A 115 -13.83 15.65 -4.71
CA TYR A 115 -13.97 17.01 -4.20
C TYR A 115 -14.95 17.89 -5.00
N GLY A 116 -15.56 17.39 -6.08
CA GLY A 116 -16.49 18.20 -6.87
C GLY A 116 -17.19 17.46 -8.01
N ASP A 117 -18.33 18.02 -8.41
CA ASP A 117 -19.20 17.44 -9.44
C ASP A 117 -18.70 17.61 -10.89
N GLY A 118 -17.55 18.27 -11.06
CA GLY A 118 -16.96 18.56 -12.36
C GLY A 118 -17.66 19.69 -13.12
N VAL A 119 -17.39 19.76 -14.41
CA VAL A 119 -17.96 20.76 -15.31
C VAL A 119 -19.12 20.13 -16.09
N ARG A 120 -20.27 20.80 -16.06
CA ARG A 120 -21.46 20.35 -16.79
C ARG A 120 -21.14 20.14 -18.27
N ASP A 121 -21.67 19.05 -18.82
CA ASP A 121 -21.51 18.64 -20.23
C ASP A 121 -20.07 18.32 -20.65
N VAL A 122 -19.11 18.27 -19.70
CA VAL A 122 -17.74 17.77 -19.93
C VAL A 122 -17.63 16.32 -19.49
N GLY A 123 -17.79 15.40 -20.46
CA GLY A 123 -17.58 13.96 -20.22
C GLY A 123 -16.11 13.53 -20.29
N ARG A 124 -15.85 12.26 -19.90
CA ARG A 124 -14.50 11.64 -19.92
C ARG A 124 -13.73 11.83 -21.23
N GLY A 125 -14.41 11.76 -22.37
CA GLY A 125 -13.76 11.94 -23.68
C GLY A 125 -13.26 13.35 -23.94
N ILE A 126 -14.04 14.37 -23.55
CA ILE A 126 -13.66 15.78 -23.67
C ILE A 126 -12.52 16.07 -22.68
N ALA A 127 -12.66 15.63 -21.43
CA ALA A 127 -11.63 15.79 -20.42
C ALA A 127 -10.30 15.16 -20.85
N LEU A 128 -10.31 13.94 -21.37
CA LEU A 128 -9.09 13.29 -21.88
C LEU A 128 -8.46 14.09 -23.03
N GLY A 129 -9.26 14.61 -23.97
CA GLY A 129 -8.73 15.44 -25.06
C GLY A 129 -8.08 16.72 -24.55
N LEU A 130 -8.72 17.43 -23.61
CA LEU A 130 -8.15 18.63 -22.98
C LEU A 130 -6.88 18.32 -22.19
N VAL A 131 -6.86 17.20 -21.48
CA VAL A 131 -5.67 16.77 -20.74
C VAL A 131 -4.52 16.44 -21.70
N ARG A 132 -4.78 15.76 -22.82
CA ARG A 132 -3.76 15.48 -23.85
C ARG A 132 -3.26 16.73 -24.56
N CYS A 133 -4.02 17.83 -24.50
CA CYS A 133 -3.52 19.14 -24.91
C CYS A 133 -2.51 19.73 -23.92
N GLY A 134 -2.27 19.14 -22.74
CA GLY A 134 -1.28 19.65 -21.77
C GLY A 134 -1.82 20.71 -20.81
N PHE A 135 -3.11 21.06 -20.90
CA PHE A 135 -3.71 22.09 -20.05
C PHE A 135 -3.64 21.78 -18.54
N GLY A 136 -3.53 20.50 -18.17
CA GLY A 136 -3.40 20.10 -16.77
C GLY A 136 -2.04 20.46 -16.18
N ASP A 137 -0.97 20.35 -16.96
CA ASP A 137 0.37 20.74 -16.51
C ASP A 137 0.52 22.27 -16.47
N GLU A 138 -0.04 22.98 -17.45
CA GLU A 138 -0.13 24.44 -17.44
C GLU A 138 -0.86 24.95 -16.19
N LEU A 139 -1.99 24.32 -15.83
CA LEU A 139 -2.74 24.67 -14.62
C LEU A 139 -1.93 24.42 -13.34
N LEU A 140 -1.23 23.29 -13.28
CA LEU A 140 -0.38 22.94 -12.14
C LEU A 140 0.76 23.96 -11.97
N GLU A 141 1.42 24.35 -13.06
CA GLU A 141 2.46 25.38 -13.06
C GLU A 141 1.93 26.72 -12.54
N LEU A 142 0.78 27.18 -13.05
CA LEU A 142 0.13 28.40 -12.56
C LEU A 142 -0.19 28.31 -11.07
N PHE A 143 -0.71 27.18 -10.60
CA PHE A 143 -1.00 26.98 -9.19
C PHE A 143 0.25 27.13 -8.32
N HIS A 144 1.40 26.58 -8.73
CA HIS A 144 2.65 26.71 -7.97
C HIS A 144 3.16 28.16 -7.90
N ARG A 145 2.95 28.97 -8.95
CA ARG A 145 3.35 30.38 -9.02
C ARG A 145 2.53 31.31 -8.13
N ARG A 146 1.36 30.89 -7.64
CA ARG A 146 0.47 31.70 -6.78
C ARG A 146 1.12 32.21 -5.49
N SER A 147 2.19 31.56 -5.05
CA SER A 147 2.96 31.96 -3.87
C SER A 147 3.91 33.14 -4.13
N ILE A 148 4.14 33.48 -5.41
CA ILE A 148 5.14 34.45 -5.87
C ILE A 148 4.46 35.64 -6.57
N GLU A 149 3.38 35.40 -7.31
CA GLU A 149 2.72 36.41 -8.14
C GLU A 149 1.19 36.28 -8.14
N ASP A 150 0.52 37.35 -8.59
CA ASP A 150 -0.91 37.29 -8.91
C ASP A 150 -1.15 36.49 -10.19
N ILE A 151 -1.74 35.31 -10.03
CA ILE A 151 -2.01 34.36 -11.12
C ILE A 151 -3.36 34.58 -11.80
N TRP A 152 -4.27 35.43 -11.27
CA TRP A 152 -5.63 35.56 -11.80
C TRP A 152 -5.68 35.98 -13.28
N PRO A 153 -4.87 36.93 -13.76
CA PRO A 153 -4.82 37.27 -15.17
C PRO A 153 -4.32 36.12 -16.05
N ALA A 154 -3.32 35.36 -15.57
CA ALA A 154 -2.78 34.22 -16.28
C ALA A 154 -3.78 33.05 -16.31
N LEU A 155 -4.50 32.83 -15.23
CA LEU A 155 -5.56 31.82 -15.11
C LEU A 155 -6.74 32.13 -16.04
N ALA A 156 -7.13 33.41 -16.15
CA ALA A 156 -8.15 33.85 -17.11
C ALA A 156 -7.71 33.56 -18.55
N ARG A 157 -6.46 33.86 -18.91
CA ARG A 157 -5.90 33.51 -20.23
C ARG A 157 -5.87 32.01 -20.48
N TRP A 158 -5.43 31.22 -19.50
CA TRP A 158 -5.45 29.76 -19.58
C TRP A 158 -6.86 29.23 -19.85
N ARG A 159 -7.87 29.71 -19.12
CA ARG A 159 -9.27 29.33 -19.35
C ARG A 159 -9.74 29.71 -20.76
N SER A 160 -9.39 30.91 -21.23
CA SER A 160 -9.68 31.33 -22.61
C SER A 160 -9.02 30.42 -23.64
N SER A 161 -7.78 29.97 -23.40
CA SER A 161 -7.10 29.00 -24.27
C SER A 161 -7.78 27.63 -24.28
N VAL A 162 -8.25 27.15 -23.13
CA VAL A 162 -9.04 25.91 -23.05
C VAL A 162 -10.34 26.04 -23.84
N ASN A 163 -11.07 27.14 -23.66
CA ASN A 163 -12.32 27.40 -24.40
C ASN A 163 -12.07 27.54 -25.90
N LEU A 164 -10.98 28.20 -26.30
CA LEU A 164 -10.59 28.28 -27.71
C LEU A 164 -10.33 26.90 -28.30
N GLU A 165 -9.64 26.02 -27.56
CA GLU A 165 -9.40 24.64 -28.01
C GLU A 165 -10.71 23.84 -28.06
N LEU A 166 -11.63 24.01 -27.11
CA LEU A 166 -12.96 23.41 -27.18
C LEU A 166 -13.70 23.83 -28.46
N HIS A 167 -13.68 25.13 -28.79
CA HIS A 167 -14.40 25.67 -29.93
C HIS A 167 -13.77 25.36 -31.29
N THR A 168 -12.45 25.17 -31.35
CA THR A 168 -11.72 25.02 -32.62
C THR A 168 -11.18 23.61 -32.85
N ASN A 169 -10.94 22.85 -31.78
CA ASN A 169 -10.23 21.57 -31.79
C ASN A 169 -8.92 21.63 -32.62
N SER A 170 -8.17 22.72 -32.45
CA SER A 170 -6.99 23.02 -33.28
C SER A 170 -5.88 21.97 -33.13
N ARG A 171 -5.76 21.37 -31.93
CA ARG A 171 -4.77 20.33 -31.62
C ARG A 171 -5.24 18.92 -31.98
N LYS A 172 -6.50 18.78 -32.45
CA LYS A 172 -7.10 17.53 -32.93
C LYS A 172 -7.10 16.40 -31.89
N GLN A 173 -7.16 16.75 -30.60
CA GLN A 173 -7.24 15.79 -29.50
C GLN A 173 -8.69 15.50 -29.08
N LEU A 174 -9.64 16.36 -29.47
CA LEU A 174 -11.06 16.16 -29.24
C LEU A 174 -11.71 15.43 -30.42
N ARG A 175 -12.85 14.76 -30.18
CA ARG A 175 -13.61 14.07 -31.24
C ARG A 175 -14.12 15.02 -32.32
N HIS A 176 -14.54 16.22 -31.92
CA HIS A 176 -14.96 17.33 -32.77
C HIS A 176 -14.83 18.64 -31.98
N SER A 177 -15.05 19.77 -32.64
CA SER A 177 -15.18 21.08 -31.98
C SER A 177 -16.53 21.22 -31.28
N TYR A 178 -16.53 21.74 -30.06
CA TYR A 178 -17.70 21.97 -29.22
C TYR A 178 -17.97 23.48 -29.09
N SER A 179 -18.47 24.12 -30.14
CA SER A 179 -18.61 25.59 -30.22
C SER A 179 -19.52 26.24 -29.16
N THR A 180 -20.41 25.47 -28.53
CA THR A 180 -21.32 25.95 -27.48
C THR A 180 -20.85 25.63 -26.06
N LEU A 181 -19.78 24.84 -25.90
CA LEU A 181 -19.28 24.39 -24.61
C LEU A 181 -18.09 25.24 -24.18
N SER A 182 -18.22 25.90 -23.03
CA SER A 182 -17.15 26.66 -22.41
C SER A 182 -17.05 26.32 -20.93
N LEU A 183 -15.83 26.38 -20.41
CA LEU A 183 -15.59 26.30 -18.98
C LEU A 183 -16.26 27.49 -18.26
N PRO A 184 -16.89 27.25 -17.10
CA PRO A 184 -17.47 28.29 -16.26
C PRO A 184 -16.46 29.38 -15.87
N LEU A 185 -16.92 30.60 -15.61
CA LEU A 185 -16.06 31.73 -15.25
C LEU A 185 -15.35 31.53 -13.91
N ASP A 186 -15.97 30.80 -13.00
CA ASP A 186 -15.48 30.42 -11.68
C ASP A 186 -14.58 29.16 -11.71
N PHE A 187 -14.49 28.48 -12.87
CA PHE A 187 -13.55 27.39 -13.05
C PHE A 187 -12.12 27.92 -13.33
N PRO A 188 -11.07 27.31 -12.77
CA PRO A 188 -11.09 26.21 -11.80
C PRO A 188 -11.34 26.72 -10.36
N ASN A 189 -12.06 25.91 -9.56
CA ASN A 189 -12.17 26.17 -8.13
C ASN A 189 -10.82 25.90 -7.45
N MET A 190 -10.19 26.96 -6.95
CA MET A 190 -8.83 26.90 -6.40
C MET A 190 -8.72 26.08 -5.11
N GLN A 191 -9.79 25.97 -4.33
CA GLN A 191 -9.80 25.14 -3.12
C GLN A 191 -9.82 23.65 -3.47
N ILE A 192 -10.63 23.26 -4.47
CA ILE A 192 -10.66 21.89 -4.98
C ILE A 192 -9.29 21.52 -5.56
N LEU A 193 -8.69 22.43 -6.33
CA LEU A 193 -7.36 22.25 -6.89
C LEU A 193 -6.29 22.05 -5.79
N GLU A 194 -6.37 22.80 -4.70
CA GLU A 194 -5.45 22.66 -3.56
C GLU A 194 -5.59 21.30 -2.86
N ASN A 195 -6.80 20.76 -2.74
CA ASN A 195 -7.01 19.44 -2.12
C ASN A 195 -6.26 18.32 -2.87
N TYR A 196 -6.17 18.39 -4.21
CA TYR A 196 -5.40 17.42 -5.01
C TYR A 196 -3.88 17.70 -5.02
N ILE A 197 -3.48 18.97 -5.11
CA ILE A 197 -2.06 19.32 -5.28
C ILE A 197 -1.30 19.28 -3.96
N GLY A 198 -1.90 19.81 -2.90
CA GLY A 198 -1.36 19.89 -1.55
C GLY A 198 -2.30 19.26 -0.51
N PRO A 199 -2.62 17.96 -0.64
CA PRO A 199 -3.51 17.28 0.29
C PRO A 199 -2.96 17.32 1.72
N VAL A 200 -3.85 17.17 2.70
CA VAL A 200 -3.44 17.02 4.10
C VAL A 200 -2.80 15.64 4.29
N CYS A 201 -1.48 15.62 4.42
CA CYS A 201 -0.68 14.43 4.68
C CYS A 201 0.56 14.78 5.53
N SER A 202 1.36 13.79 5.92
CA SER A 202 2.56 13.98 6.76
C SER A 202 3.54 15.02 6.19
N ALA A 203 3.63 15.14 4.86
CA ALA A 203 4.43 16.16 4.19
C ALA A 203 4.06 17.58 4.63
N ARG A 204 2.78 17.85 4.87
CA ARG A 204 2.24 19.17 5.22
C ARG A 204 2.68 19.64 6.62
N VAL A 205 2.98 18.69 7.51
CA VAL A 205 3.52 18.96 8.85
C VAL A 205 5.04 18.75 8.94
N GLY A 206 5.73 18.60 7.80
CA GLY A 206 7.19 18.41 7.74
C GLY A 206 7.66 17.05 8.25
N SER A 207 6.76 16.07 8.34
CA SER A 207 7.09 14.70 8.73
C SER A 207 7.26 13.82 7.48
N MET A 208 8.19 12.87 7.54
CA MET A 208 8.32 11.82 6.52
C MET A 208 7.05 10.95 6.42
N GLY A 209 6.25 10.87 7.49
CA GLY A 209 5.14 9.94 7.59
C GLY A 209 5.59 8.50 7.74
N GLY A 210 4.65 7.55 7.73
CA GLY A 210 4.94 6.11 7.69
C GLY A 210 5.65 5.49 8.91
N GLY A 211 6.02 6.29 9.92
CA GLY A 211 6.67 5.83 11.15
C GLY A 211 7.95 5.01 10.94
N LYS A 212 8.43 4.35 12.00
CA LYS A 212 9.45 3.29 11.83
C LYS A 212 8.72 2.04 11.35
N MET A 213 8.84 1.69 10.06
CA MET A 213 8.33 0.42 9.54
C MET A 213 8.83 -0.73 10.43
N ARG A 214 7.91 -1.40 11.11
CA ARG A 214 8.21 -2.51 12.04
C ARG A 214 8.21 -3.83 11.30
N ASP A 215 8.88 -3.86 10.16
CA ASP A 215 9.25 -5.08 9.43
C ASP A 215 9.76 -6.15 10.41
N ASN A 216 10.42 -5.74 11.49
CA ASN A 216 11.21 -6.53 12.42
C ASN A 216 10.39 -7.36 13.45
N GLY A 217 9.06 -7.27 13.50
CA GLY A 217 8.26 -8.05 14.45
C GLY A 217 8.32 -9.57 14.22
N GLU A 218 8.37 -10.40 15.26
CA GLU A 218 8.29 -11.86 15.10
C GLU A 218 6.83 -12.33 15.08
N LEU A 219 6.51 -13.30 14.22
CA LEU A 219 5.16 -13.88 14.20
C LEU A 219 4.97 -14.67 15.50
N ASN A 220 4.02 -14.22 16.32
CA ASN A 220 3.72 -14.90 17.57
C ASN A 220 2.46 -15.76 17.41
N LEU A 221 2.67 -17.04 17.09
CA LEU A 221 1.59 -18.01 16.90
C LEU A 221 0.72 -18.16 18.15
N ALA A 222 1.29 -18.05 19.36
CA ALA A 222 0.53 -18.16 20.60
C ALA A 222 -0.40 -16.95 20.79
N ARG A 223 0.04 -15.73 20.48
CA ARG A 223 -0.81 -14.53 20.51
C ARG A 223 -1.89 -14.58 19.44
N ALA A 224 -1.56 -15.07 18.25
CA ALA A 224 -2.55 -15.27 17.20
C ALA A 224 -3.60 -16.32 17.61
N ALA A 225 -3.17 -17.42 18.23
CA ALA A 225 -4.08 -18.44 18.75
C ALA A 225 -4.99 -17.88 19.84
N ALA A 226 -4.44 -17.17 20.84
CA ALA A 226 -5.22 -16.54 21.90
C ALA A 226 -6.23 -15.52 21.35
N PHE A 227 -5.83 -14.73 20.34
CA PHE A 227 -6.75 -13.84 19.64
C PHE A 227 -7.88 -14.63 18.97
N CYS A 228 -7.57 -15.77 18.35
CA CYS A 228 -8.58 -16.60 17.73
C CYS A 228 -9.56 -17.20 18.75
N GLU A 229 -9.06 -17.63 19.91
CA GLU A 229 -9.90 -18.12 21.01
C GLU A 229 -10.87 -17.05 21.51
N GLU A 230 -10.39 -15.81 21.61
CA GLU A 230 -11.20 -14.70 22.08
C GLU A 230 -12.24 -14.21 21.05
N LYS A 231 -11.86 -14.15 19.76
CA LYS A 231 -12.65 -13.45 18.74
C LYS A 231 -13.46 -14.35 17.81
N PHE A 232 -13.08 -15.61 17.61
CA PHE A 232 -13.77 -16.50 16.69
C PHE A 232 -14.63 -17.51 17.43
N GLY A 233 -15.90 -17.20 17.71
CA GLY A 233 -16.78 -18.10 18.44
C GLY A 233 -16.95 -19.49 17.79
N GLU A 234 -17.10 -19.56 16.47
CA GLU A 234 -17.38 -20.82 15.75
C GLU A 234 -16.21 -21.82 15.73
N TRP A 235 -14.97 -21.34 15.89
CA TRP A 235 -13.78 -22.19 15.74
C TRP A 235 -12.61 -21.84 16.68
N GLY A 236 -12.83 -20.92 17.62
CA GLY A 236 -11.86 -20.43 18.61
C GLY A 236 -11.58 -21.42 19.74
N TYR A 237 -11.59 -22.72 19.45
CA TYR A 237 -11.24 -23.77 20.40
C TYR A 237 -9.98 -24.51 19.93
N PRO A 238 -9.20 -25.10 20.85
CA PRO A 238 -7.83 -25.54 20.55
C PRO A 238 -7.70 -26.48 19.34
N THR A 239 -8.60 -27.47 19.20
CA THR A 239 -8.52 -28.45 18.11
C THR A 239 -8.76 -27.84 16.73
N ALA A 240 -9.71 -26.91 16.61
CA ALA A 240 -9.97 -26.21 15.36
C ALA A 240 -8.87 -25.19 15.02
N ILE A 241 -8.33 -24.49 16.02
CA ILE A 241 -7.21 -23.57 15.84
C ILE A 241 -5.98 -24.33 15.34
N ILE A 242 -5.59 -25.44 15.98
CA ILE A 242 -4.45 -26.27 15.55
C ILE A 242 -4.64 -26.73 14.11
N LYS A 243 -5.84 -27.24 13.76
CA LYS A 243 -6.17 -27.70 12.41
C LYS A 243 -6.00 -26.58 11.38
N ARG A 244 -6.56 -25.38 11.67
CA ARG A 244 -6.50 -24.22 10.76
C ARG A 244 -5.11 -23.60 10.67
N PHE A 245 -4.37 -23.53 11.77
CA PHE A 245 -3.02 -22.98 11.77
C PHE A 245 -2.09 -23.85 10.92
N ARG A 246 -2.24 -25.18 11.00
CA ARG A 246 -1.50 -26.11 10.15
C ARG A 246 -1.77 -25.89 8.66
N SER A 247 -3.00 -25.58 8.28
CA SER A 247 -3.37 -25.40 6.86
C SER A 247 -3.23 -23.97 6.34
N LEU A 248 -3.33 -22.95 7.18
CA LEU A 248 -3.41 -21.53 6.77
C LEU A 248 -2.20 -20.69 7.20
N MET A 249 -1.55 -21.04 8.31
CA MET A 249 -0.49 -20.21 8.90
C MET A 249 0.90 -20.81 8.75
N TRP A 250 1.00 -22.12 8.58
CA TRP A 250 2.28 -22.83 8.57
C TRP A 250 3.20 -22.37 7.45
N GLU A 251 2.70 -22.25 6.21
CA GLU A 251 3.48 -21.77 5.07
C GLU A 251 3.97 -20.33 5.29
N ALA A 252 3.10 -19.45 5.79
CA ALA A 252 3.45 -18.06 6.11
C ALA A 252 4.51 -17.97 7.23
N ALA A 253 4.40 -18.83 8.25
CA ALA A 253 5.37 -18.91 9.34
C ALA A 253 6.76 -19.34 8.81
N ILE A 254 6.83 -20.37 7.97
CA ILE A 254 8.08 -20.80 7.32
C ILE A 254 8.67 -19.69 6.46
N MET A 255 7.86 -19.04 5.62
CA MET A 255 8.33 -17.93 4.78
C MET A 255 8.91 -16.79 5.63
N ARG A 256 8.36 -16.53 6.81
CA ARG A 256 8.88 -15.51 7.72
C ARG A 256 10.20 -15.92 8.38
N VAL A 257 10.35 -17.18 8.75
CA VAL A 257 11.63 -17.77 9.24
C VAL A 257 12.71 -17.62 8.17
N LEU A 258 12.43 -18.05 6.94
CA LEU A 258 13.37 -17.97 5.82
C LEU A 258 13.74 -16.52 5.48
N ARG A 259 12.74 -15.63 5.46
CA ARG A 259 12.96 -14.20 5.24
C ARG A 259 13.85 -13.58 6.31
N ARG A 260 13.66 -13.92 7.59
CA ARG A 260 14.50 -13.43 8.70
C ARG A 260 15.94 -13.90 8.54
N ALA A 261 16.13 -15.18 8.22
CA ALA A 261 17.44 -15.74 7.94
C ALA A 261 18.14 -15.00 6.79
N ALA A 262 17.42 -14.73 5.70
CA ALA A 262 17.94 -13.98 4.55
C ALA A 262 18.32 -12.54 4.92
N LEU A 263 17.46 -11.82 5.65
CA LEU A 263 17.74 -10.44 6.09
C LEU A 263 18.96 -10.36 7.02
N GLU A 264 19.16 -11.34 7.90
CA GLU A 264 20.37 -11.39 8.73
C GLU A 264 21.62 -11.69 7.91
N ALA A 265 21.54 -12.61 6.95
CA ALA A 265 22.65 -12.90 6.04
C ALA A 265 23.03 -11.66 5.21
N ASP A 266 22.05 -10.97 4.64
CA ASP A 266 22.25 -9.71 3.92
C ASP A 266 22.88 -8.64 4.81
N LYS A 267 22.44 -8.52 6.07
CA LYS A 267 23.02 -7.57 7.02
C LYS A 267 24.49 -7.89 7.32
N LYS A 268 24.82 -9.16 7.53
CA LYS A 268 26.21 -9.61 7.75
C LYS A 268 27.09 -9.30 6.54
N GLU A 269 26.61 -9.62 5.34
CA GLU A 269 27.32 -9.35 4.09
C GLU A 269 27.54 -7.84 3.87
N ARG A 270 26.51 -7.00 4.12
CA ARG A 270 26.66 -5.54 4.05
C ARG A 270 27.73 -5.02 5.02
N THR A 271 27.73 -5.54 6.24
CA THR A 271 28.68 -5.13 7.28
C THR A 271 30.10 -5.51 6.85
N LYS A 272 30.28 -6.76 6.38
CA LYS A 272 31.56 -7.25 5.85
C LYS A 272 32.07 -6.39 4.70
N ARG A 273 31.24 -6.08 3.71
CA ARG A 273 31.63 -5.20 2.58
C ARG A 273 32.07 -3.83 3.03
N LEU A 274 31.32 -3.21 3.93
CA LEU A 274 31.66 -1.89 4.49
C LEU A 274 33.00 -1.92 5.25
N GLU A 275 33.25 -2.98 6.03
CA GLU A 275 34.53 -3.18 6.72
C GLU A 275 35.71 -3.35 5.75
N HIS A 276 35.47 -3.90 4.55
CA HIS A 276 36.47 -4.02 3.49
C HIS A 276 36.53 -2.79 2.56
N GLY A 277 35.81 -1.71 2.88
CA GLY A 277 35.77 -0.49 2.07
C GLY A 277 35.00 -0.62 0.74
N GLU A 278 34.18 -1.67 0.60
CA GLU A 278 33.35 -1.93 -0.57
C GLU A 278 31.96 -1.27 -0.48
N SER A 279 31.23 -1.26 -1.60
CA SER A 279 29.85 -0.78 -1.65
C SER A 279 28.91 -1.66 -0.80
N SER A 280 28.02 -1.03 -0.03
CA SER A 280 26.97 -1.70 0.73
C SER A 280 25.87 -2.33 -0.14
N VAL A 281 25.89 -2.10 -1.45
CA VAL A 281 24.93 -2.68 -2.39
C VAL A 281 25.30 -4.14 -2.66
N ILE A 282 24.42 -5.06 -2.25
CA ILE A 282 24.52 -6.48 -2.58
C ILE A 282 23.95 -6.69 -3.99
N LYS A 283 24.72 -7.28 -4.89
CA LYS A 283 24.28 -7.69 -6.23
C LYS A 283 24.25 -9.21 -6.31
N GLY A 284 23.09 -9.78 -6.58
CA GLY A 284 22.88 -11.22 -6.65
C GLY A 284 22.76 -11.89 -5.28
N PRO A 285 22.45 -13.20 -5.24
CA PRO A 285 22.31 -13.94 -3.99
C PRO A 285 23.68 -14.11 -3.29
N PRO A 286 23.79 -13.81 -1.98
CA PRO A 286 25.01 -14.06 -1.24
C PRO A 286 25.28 -15.57 -1.14
N THR A 287 26.54 -15.96 -1.33
CA THR A 287 27.01 -17.34 -1.19
C THR A 287 27.86 -17.47 0.09
N PRO A 288 27.24 -17.55 1.28
CA PRO A 288 27.99 -17.68 2.52
C PRO A 288 28.77 -19.01 2.55
N SER A 289 29.95 -19.01 3.17
CA SER A 289 30.64 -20.26 3.48
C SER A 289 29.80 -21.13 4.43
N PRO A 290 30.04 -22.45 4.54
CA PRO A 290 29.29 -23.30 5.47
C PRO A 290 29.32 -22.82 6.93
N ALA A 291 30.39 -22.14 7.35
CA ALA A 291 30.50 -21.52 8.68
C ALA A 291 29.66 -20.23 8.82
N GLU A 292 29.41 -19.55 7.71
CA GLU A 292 28.59 -18.33 7.64
C GLU A 292 27.12 -18.63 7.26
N ALA A 293 26.79 -19.89 6.99
CA ALA A 293 25.44 -20.33 6.64
C ALA A 293 24.44 -20.03 7.77
N VAL A 294 23.17 -19.84 7.41
CA VAL A 294 22.11 -19.39 8.32
C VAL A 294 21.68 -20.42 9.38
N GLY A 295 22.31 -21.60 9.42
CA GLY A 295 22.06 -22.68 10.38
C GLY A 295 21.15 -23.78 9.84
N THR A 296 20.83 -24.76 10.69
CA THR A 296 19.93 -25.88 10.35
C THR A 296 18.45 -25.45 10.39
N PRO A 297 17.53 -26.17 9.72
CA PRO A 297 16.10 -25.87 9.81
C PRO A 297 15.57 -25.83 11.25
N ALA A 298 16.01 -26.76 12.11
CA ALA A 298 15.62 -26.79 13.52
C ALA A 298 16.12 -25.55 14.29
N TYR A 299 17.35 -25.11 14.02
CA TYR A 299 17.89 -23.88 14.60
C TYR A 299 17.07 -22.66 14.17
N LEU A 300 16.75 -22.54 12.88
CA LEU A 300 15.99 -21.44 12.31
C LEU A 300 14.58 -21.33 12.90
N VAL A 301 13.88 -22.47 13.03
CA VAL A 301 12.54 -22.52 13.64
C VAL A 301 12.62 -22.10 15.12
N ASN A 302 13.54 -22.67 15.89
CA ASN A 302 13.69 -22.32 17.31
C ASN A 302 14.06 -20.84 17.53
N LYS A 303 14.85 -20.27 16.61
CA LYS A 303 15.30 -18.88 16.70
C LYS A 303 14.19 -17.87 16.38
N TYR A 304 13.43 -18.09 15.30
CA TYR A 304 12.51 -17.07 14.76
C TYR A 304 11.01 -17.38 14.96
N LEU A 305 10.68 -18.59 15.38
CA LEU A 305 9.36 -18.94 15.89
C LEU A 305 9.50 -19.37 17.36
N PRO A 306 9.99 -18.49 18.24
CA PRO A 306 10.20 -18.85 19.63
C PRO A 306 8.87 -19.30 20.22
N THR A 307 8.88 -20.50 20.77
CA THR A 307 7.84 -21.00 21.67
C THR A 307 7.95 -20.23 22.98
N THR A 308 7.63 -18.93 23.00
CA THR A 308 7.71 -18.18 24.26
C THR A 308 6.75 -18.76 25.28
N ASP A 309 7.31 -19.41 26.31
CA ASP A 309 6.97 -19.30 27.73
C ASP A 309 5.47 -19.31 28.12
N VAL A 310 4.64 -20.05 27.38
CA VAL A 310 3.26 -20.36 27.78
C VAL A 310 3.23 -21.05 29.15
N ASN A 311 4.35 -21.66 29.55
CA ASN A 311 4.57 -22.23 30.87
C ASN A 311 4.53 -21.19 32.00
N ARG A 312 4.89 -19.91 31.79
CA ARG A 312 4.82 -18.91 32.88
C ARG A 312 3.41 -18.46 33.21
N ARG A 313 2.51 -18.40 32.23
CA ARG A 313 1.08 -18.12 32.50
C ARG A 313 0.37 -19.35 33.05
N ARG A 314 0.65 -20.55 32.56
CA ARG A 314 0.16 -21.79 33.21
C ARG A 314 0.67 -21.93 34.64
N ALA A 315 1.94 -21.62 34.91
CA ALA A 315 2.51 -21.65 36.27
C ALA A 315 1.93 -20.56 37.18
N ALA A 316 1.66 -19.36 36.65
CA ALA A 316 1.02 -18.27 37.41
C ALA A 316 -0.44 -18.57 37.82
N PHE A 317 -1.13 -19.43 37.06
CA PHE A 317 -2.50 -19.88 37.37
C PHE A 317 -2.54 -21.30 38.01
N SER A 318 -1.40 -21.91 38.32
CA SER A 318 -1.33 -23.21 39.04
C SER A 318 -1.24 -23.08 40.56
N LEU A 319 -1.38 -21.87 41.12
CA LEU A 319 -1.62 -21.72 42.55
C LEU A 319 -3.11 -21.98 42.83
N GLN A 320 -3.49 -23.25 42.87
CA GLN A 320 -4.70 -23.65 43.61
C GLN A 320 -4.37 -23.73 45.11
N PRO A 321 -5.35 -23.42 45.98
CA PRO A 321 -5.16 -23.54 47.42
C PRO A 321 -4.96 -25.00 47.80
N SER A 322 -4.06 -25.21 48.76
CA SER A 322 -3.85 -26.47 49.46
C SER A 322 -5.17 -27.11 49.90
N PHE A 323 -5.45 -28.30 49.37
CA PHE A 323 -6.27 -29.30 50.04
C PHE A 323 -5.47 -30.59 50.10
N GLU A 324 -5.10 -30.98 51.32
CA GLU A 324 -4.53 -32.26 51.66
C GLU A 324 -5.54 -33.39 51.39
N GLY A 325 -5.07 -34.53 50.87
CA GLY A 325 -5.89 -35.74 50.84
C GLY A 325 -5.49 -36.83 49.83
N HIS A 326 -4.56 -37.68 50.24
CA HIS A 326 -4.39 -39.10 49.86
C HIS A 326 -4.20 -39.57 48.39
N ASN A 327 -2.94 -40.00 48.13
CA ASN A 327 -2.51 -41.32 47.64
C ASN A 327 -3.24 -41.98 46.43
N SER A 328 -2.59 -42.05 45.27
CA SER A 328 -1.97 -43.30 44.78
C SER A 328 -1.47 -43.24 43.31
N ARG A 329 -0.22 -43.72 43.14
CA ARG A 329 0.37 -44.53 42.06
C ARG A 329 0.28 -44.14 40.55
N ASN A 330 1.49 -44.12 39.97
CA ASN A 330 1.92 -44.61 38.65
C ASN A 330 1.51 -43.86 37.37
N GLY A 331 2.52 -43.51 36.57
CA GLY A 331 2.35 -43.31 35.12
C GLY A 331 3.36 -42.38 34.47
N SER A 332 4.59 -42.86 34.27
CA SER A 332 5.54 -42.28 33.31
C SER A 332 4.95 -42.34 31.91
N LEU A 333 4.83 -41.21 31.20
CA LEU A 333 4.71 -41.18 29.74
C LEU A 333 5.43 -39.94 29.19
N ILE A 334 6.63 -40.22 28.71
CA ILE A 334 7.42 -39.40 27.80
C ILE A 334 6.65 -39.32 26.48
N THR A 335 6.32 -38.11 26.01
CA THR A 335 5.99 -37.89 24.59
C THR A 335 6.73 -36.66 24.09
N LYS A 336 7.61 -36.93 23.12
CA LYS A 336 8.42 -35.98 22.36
C LYS A 336 7.55 -34.88 21.73
N ILE A 337 8.04 -33.64 21.79
CA ILE A 337 7.65 -32.51 20.95
C ILE A 337 8.64 -32.44 19.79
#